data_AF-A0A925WAX9-F1
#
_entry.id   AF-A0A925WAX9-F1
#
_cell.length_a   1.000
_cell.length_b   1.000
_cell.length_c   1.000
_cell.angle_alpha   90.00
_cell.angle_beta   90.00
_cell.angle_gamma   90.00
#
_symmetry.space_group_name_H-M   'P 1'
#
loop_
_entity.id
_entity.type
_entity.pdbx_description
1 polymer ?
#
loop_
_entity_poly.entity_id
_entity_poly.type
_entity_poly.pdbx_seq_one_letter_code
_entity_poly.pdbx_strand_id
1 'polypeptide(L)' 'MRGPRDVRRPATLASLAAELGVSRTTVSNAYNRPDQLSAPLRARVLEAARRLGYPGPDPV' A
#
# COMPACT_ATOMS: atom_id res chain seq x y z
N MET A 1 0.56 14.37 -30.81
CA MET A 1 0.30 15.03 -29.52
C MET A 1 -0.59 14.14 -28.66
N ARG A 2 -0.39 14.20 -27.32
CA ARG A 2 -1.11 13.49 -26.23
C ARG A 2 -0.51 12.12 -25.85
N GLY A 3 0.45 12.14 -24.92
CA GLY A 3 0.96 10.95 -24.25
C GLY A 3 -0.14 10.17 -23.55
N PRO A 4 0.10 8.87 -23.23
CA PRO A 4 -0.88 8.04 -22.56
C PRO A 4 -1.34 8.76 -21.30
N ARG A 5 -2.65 8.90 -21.18
CA ARG A 5 -3.32 9.46 -20.01
C ARG A 5 -2.68 8.78 -18.81
N ASP A 6 -2.12 9.58 -17.91
CA ASP A 6 -1.78 9.18 -16.55
C ASP A 6 -3.09 8.72 -15.92
N VAL A 7 -3.50 7.49 -16.24
CA VAL A 7 -4.52 6.75 -15.52
C VAL A 7 -3.85 6.54 -14.18
N ARG A 8 -4.04 7.50 -13.27
CA ARG A 8 -3.65 7.39 -11.87
C ARG A 8 -4.17 6.04 -11.41
N ARG A 9 -3.30 5.02 -11.45
CA ARG A 9 -3.72 3.66 -11.16
C ARG A 9 -4.26 3.73 -9.74
N PRO A 10 -5.46 3.19 -9.48
CA PRO A 10 -5.99 3.20 -8.13
C PRO A 10 -4.91 2.66 -7.21
N ALA A 11 -4.67 3.35 -6.09
CA ALA A 11 -3.70 2.89 -5.13
C ALA A 11 -4.14 1.49 -4.68
N THR A 12 -3.29 0.50 -4.93
CA THR A 12 -3.57 -0.90 -4.60
C THR A 12 -2.49 -1.40 -3.65
N LEU A 13 -2.74 -2.53 -2.99
CA LEU A 13 -1.72 -3.25 -2.22
C LEU A 13 -0.47 -3.55 -3.06
N ALA A 14 -0.62 -3.79 -4.37
CA ALA A 14 0.50 -4.04 -5.28
C ALA A 14 1.33 -2.76 -5.54
N SER A 15 0.68 -1.60 -5.69
CA SER A 15 1.37 -0.31 -5.81
C SER A 15 2.15 0.03 -4.53
N LEU A 16 1.54 -0.22 -3.37
CA LEU A 16 2.20 -0.04 -2.07
C LEU A 16 3.40 -0.96 -1.89
N ALA A 17 3.23 -2.23 -2.26
CA ALA A 17 4.29 -3.23 -2.23
C ALA A 17 5.49 -2.82 -3.10
N ALA A 18 5.22 -2.33 -4.31
CA ALA A 18 6.24 -1.84 -5.23
C ALA A 18 6.95 -0.58 -4.69
N GLU A 19 6.23 0.38 -4.09
CA GLU A 19 6.83 1.58 -3.50
C GLU A 19 7.73 1.25 -2.30
N LEU A 20 7.31 0.29 -1.47
CA LEU A 20 8.02 -0.07 -0.24
C LEU A 20 9.09 -1.16 -0.44
N GLY A 21 9.17 -1.75 -1.63
CA GLY A 21 10.07 -2.86 -1.93
C GLY A 21 9.73 -4.13 -1.14
N VAL A 22 8.46 -4.32 -0.78
CA VAL A 22 7.97 -5.48 -0.02
C VAL A 22 6.99 -6.29 -0.86
N SER A 23 6.61 -7.48 -0.39
CA SER A 23 5.58 -8.28 -1.06
C SER A 23 4.17 -7.73 -0.79
N ARG A 24 3.24 -7.96 -1.72
CA ARG A 24 1.81 -7.66 -1.53
C ARG A 24 1.26 -8.30 -0.25
N THR A 25 1.74 -9.50 0.09
CA THR A 25 1.39 -10.23 1.31
C THR A 25 1.84 -9.49 2.57
N THR A 26 3.00 -8.84 2.56
CA THR A 26 3.50 -8.01 3.67
C THR A 26 2.59 -6.80 3.89
N VAL A 27 2.18 -6.13 2.81
CA VAL A 27 1.23 -5.01 2.89
C VAL A 27 -0.12 -5.51 3.41
N SER A 28 -0.62 -6.65 2.93
CA SER A 28 -1.86 -7.26 3.43
C SER A 28 -1.79 -7.58 4.93
N ASN A 29 -0.68 -8.17 5.39
CA ASN A 29 -0.48 -8.46 6.80
C ASN A 29 -0.38 -7.17 7.64
N ALA A 30 0.15 -6.08 7.10
CA ALA A 30 0.18 -4.79 7.80
C ALA A 30 -1.22 -4.29 8.19
N TYR A 31 -2.24 -4.62 7.40
CA TYR A 31 -3.64 -4.28 7.66
C TYR A 31 -4.37 -5.36 8.46
N ASN A 32 -4.25 -6.63 8.07
CA ASN A 32 -5.05 -7.72 8.63
C ASN A 32 -4.43 -8.38 9.87
N ARG A 33 -3.10 -8.29 10.02
CA ARG A 33 -2.31 -8.91 11.11
C ARG A 33 -1.19 -7.99 11.56
N PRO A 34 -1.52 -6.81 12.12
CA PRO A 34 -0.52 -5.81 12.50
C PRO A 34 0.51 -6.35 13.52
N ASP A 35 0.14 -7.32 14.34
CA ASP A 35 1.03 -7.97 15.32
C ASP A 35 2.15 -8.81 14.70
N GLN A 36 2.01 -9.20 13.43
CA GLN A 36 3.05 -9.94 12.69
C GLN A 36 4.07 -9.03 12.00
N LEU A 37 3.86 -7.71 12.02
CA LEU A 37 4.81 -6.74 11.50
C LEU A 37 5.42 -5.94 12.64
N SER A 38 6.71 -5.65 12.52
CA SER A 38 7.35 -4.67 13.39
C SER A 38 6.65 -3.32 13.27
N ALA A 39 6.43 -2.66 14.41
CA ALA A 39 5.86 -1.30 14.48
C ALA A 39 6.45 -0.31 13.45
N PRO A 40 7.79 -0.23 13.24
CA PRO A 40 8.35 0.67 12.22
C PRO A 40 7.96 0.29 10.78
N LEU A 41 7.86 -1.01 10.46
CA LEU A 41 7.48 -1.45 9.12
C LEU A 41 6.01 -1.13 8.85
N ARG A 42 5.13 -1.39 9.82
CA ARG A 42 3.71 -1.04 9.76
C ARG A 42 3.53 0.47 9.55
N ALA A 43 4.25 1.31 10.29
CA ALA A 43 4.19 2.76 10.13
C ALA A 43 4.57 3.20 8.71
N ARG A 44 5.64 2.62 8.14
CA ARG A 44 6.04 2.90 6.74
C ARG A 44 4.95 2.52 5.73
N VAL A 45 4.27 1.39 5.95
CA VAL A 45 3.16 0.93 5.09
C VAL A 45 1.98 1.90 5.14
N LEU A 46 1.56 2.30 6.35
CA LEU A 46 0.44 3.23 6.53
C LEU A 46 0.76 4.62 5.98
N GLU A 47 1.99 5.10 6.16
CA GLU A 47 2.42 6.38 5.58
C GLU A 47 2.46 6.35 4.05
N ALA A 48 2.94 5.26 3.44
CA ALA A 48 2.89 5.07 1.99
C ALA A 48 1.44 5.01 1.49
N ALA A 49 0.56 4.33 2.21
CA ALA A 49 -0.85 4.26 1.88
C ALA A 49 -1.50 5.64 1.90
N ARG A 50 -1.21 6.43 2.93
CA ARG A 50 -1.70 7.81 3.05
C ARG A 50 -1.19 8.71 1.93
N ARG A 51 0.09 8.59 1.53
CA ARG A 51 0.66 9.32 0.39
C ARG A 51 0.01 8.94 -0.94
N LEU A 52 -0.27 7.66 -1.14
CA LEU A 52 -0.90 7.14 -2.36
C LEU A 52 -2.43 7.32 -2.37
N GLY A 53 -3.03 7.75 -1.27
CA GLY A 53 -4.49 7.86 -1.13
C GLY A 53 -5.18 6.50 -1.04
N TYR A 54 -4.49 5.48 -0.55
CA TYR A 54 -5.08 4.18 -0.23
C TYR A 54 -5.61 4.20 1.20
N PRO A 55 -6.94 4.13 1.42
CA PRO A 55 -7.53 4.14 2.76
C PRO A 55 -7.30 2.84 3.54
N GLY A 56 -6.78 1.80 2.89
CA GLY A 56 -6.69 0.45 3.42
C GLY A 56 -7.68 -0.49 2.71
N PRO A 57 -7.53 -1.82 2.89
CA PRO A 57 -8.56 -2.75 2.49
C PRO A 57 -9.78 -2.55 3.40
N ASP A 58 -10.97 -2.43 2.81
CA ASP A 58 -12.23 -2.48 3.56
C ASP A 58 -12.23 -3.74 4.45
N PRO A 59 -12.35 -3.60 5.77
CA PRO A 59 -12.61 -4.74 6.63
C PRO A 59 -14.04 -5.21 6.36
N VAL A 60 -14.18 -6.42 5.83
CA VAL A 60 -15.45 -7.17 5.84
C VAL A 60 -15.73 -7.72 7.23
#